data_AF-A0A9Q5WAH0-F1
#
_entry.id   AF-A0A9Q5WAH0-F1
#
_cell.length_a   1.000
_cell.length_b   1.000
_cell.length_c   1.000
_cell.angle_alpha   90.00
_cell.angle_beta   90.00
_cell.angle_gamma   90.00
#
_symmetry.space_group_name_H-M   'P 1'
#
loop_
_entity.id
_entity.type
_entity.pdbx_description
1 polymer ?
#
loop_
_entity_poly.entity_id
_entity_poly.type
_entity_poly.pdbx_seq_one_letter_code
_entity_poly.pdbx_strand_id
1 'polypeptide(L)'
;MAKNWAIVIGINNYLNLQRLDFAQSDAEAMKEWFLQEAKFDQVFLFTENSPPIPTNTQSIPTEPTHGILKRFLRVNFEQPLLKQEDNLWFFFSGHGQRSRDKDYLMLKDTDPGDIESSAISVEYVTERLRRSGADNVILLLDACRSQGAKDGLGYGEEQYQGVITFYSCKAEQTAWEIPDLGKGAFTHTLLEGLRLHGEGNCATVERLYRHLTIETPKLNQEHGKPIQNPYLKAEPPYKMYYILLPKIANIRDIVPLKNEALHAEVNNDLELAEKLWIRVLAVDGTDNDALSGIKRITIRREQNPQIKPPGEGNTIDGQDKSPGNNKGATQPADENTVPPSKEPRIQETKHGSGFLKIWLKIALLASSGLILVYTTLWQIFQQQWNQITNPEPTETSYNPNPSKSSPINVDSRYAKLETLLKAQNFRAADLETDKVMLAVANRESEGWLRIEDAEKFPCKELRSIDQLWLKYSRGKFGISVQQQIYQSLGGTKEYNQDVLRSMGERVGWKRRGATGNWLYYSDLNFSQTAPSGHLPCALCVGGCGIGCMGYGWYFPPVQTCRV
;
A
#
# COMPACT_ATOMS: atom_id res chain seq x y z
N MET A 1 -25.03 -14.91 -10.49
CA MET A 1 -23.56 -14.83 -10.68
C MET A 1 -23.26 -13.45 -11.24
N ALA A 2 -22.26 -12.78 -10.67
CA ALA A 2 -21.76 -11.50 -11.15
C ALA A 2 -21.31 -11.61 -12.62
N LYS A 3 -21.69 -10.62 -13.43
CA LYS A 3 -21.23 -10.47 -14.80
C LYS A 3 -19.87 -9.80 -14.83
N ASN A 4 -19.00 -10.25 -15.71
CA ASN A 4 -17.68 -9.68 -15.94
C ASN A 4 -17.60 -9.17 -17.38
N TRP A 5 -17.50 -7.85 -17.53
CA TRP A 5 -17.38 -7.19 -18.82
C TRP A 5 -15.99 -6.60 -18.98
N ALA A 6 -15.47 -6.58 -20.20
CA ALA A 6 -14.19 -5.94 -20.51
C ALA A 6 -14.29 -5.04 -21.75
N ILE A 7 -13.54 -3.94 -21.73
CA ILE A 7 -13.23 -3.09 -22.88
C ILE A 7 -11.73 -3.17 -23.07
N VAL A 8 -11.29 -3.52 -24.28
CA VAL A 8 -9.90 -3.81 -24.58
C VAL A 8 -9.51 -3.01 -25.82
N ILE A 9 -8.48 -2.19 -25.70
CA ILE A 9 -8.07 -1.22 -26.72
C ILE A 9 -6.58 -1.40 -27.00
N GLY A 10 -6.21 -1.50 -28.28
CA GLY A 10 -4.83 -1.60 -28.73
C GLY A 10 -4.62 -0.82 -30.01
N ILE A 11 -3.62 0.07 -30.03
CA ILE A 11 -3.40 1.00 -31.15
C ILE A 11 -1.93 0.97 -31.56
N ASN A 12 -1.66 0.56 -32.80
CA ASN A 12 -0.32 0.51 -33.36
C ASN A 12 -0.06 1.74 -34.25
N ASN A 13 -0.96 2.00 -35.18
CA ASN A 13 -0.87 3.01 -36.22
C ASN A 13 -1.63 4.27 -35.80
N TYR A 14 -0.86 5.31 -35.55
CA TYR A 14 -1.34 6.65 -35.25
C TYR A 14 -1.19 7.56 -36.47
N LEU A 15 -2.09 8.54 -36.62
CA LEU A 15 -2.01 9.53 -37.70
C LEU A 15 -0.91 10.56 -37.45
N ASN A 16 -0.76 10.99 -36.18
CA ASN A 16 0.13 12.10 -35.81
C ASN A 16 1.20 11.72 -34.76
N LEU A 17 1.32 10.43 -34.41
CA LEU A 17 2.27 9.92 -33.42
C LEU A 17 3.11 8.79 -34.00
N GLN A 18 4.20 8.46 -33.31
CA GLN A 18 5.04 7.33 -33.70
C GLN A 18 4.24 6.02 -33.62
N ARG A 19 4.43 5.16 -34.62
CA ARG A 19 3.85 3.82 -34.64
C ARG A 19 4.40 2.94 -33.51
N LEU A 20 3.53 2.13 -32.92
CA LEU A 20 3.85 1.01 -32.03
C LEU A 20 3.69 -0.32 -32.78
N ASP A 21 4.34 -1.37 -32.30
CA ASP A 21 4.40 -2.65 -33.03
C ASP A 21 3.47 -3.72 -32.43
N PHE A 22 3.22 -3.71 -31.12
CA PHE A 22 2.59 -4.81 -30.39
C PHE A 22 1.37 -4.42 -29.57
N ALA A 23 1.02 -3.13 -29.46
CA ALA A 23 -0.16 -2.70 -28.72
C ALA A 23 -1.48 -3.37 -29.20
N GLN A 24 -1.63 -3.60 -30.51
CA GLN A 24 -2.74 -4.41 -31.03
C GLN A 24 -2.67 -5.88 -30.55
N SER A 25 -1.49 -6.50 -30.60
CA SER A 25 -1.30 -7.90 -30.17
C SER A 25 -1.53 -8.08 -28.67
N ASP A 26 -1.18 -7.07 -27.88
CA ASP A 26 -1.44 -7.01 -26.45
C ASP A 26 -2.94 -7.01 -26.16
N ALA A 27 -3.69 -6.14 -26.85
CA ALA A 27 -5.15 -6.10 -26.75
C ALA A 27 -5.81 -7.42 -27.19
N GLU A 28 -5.36 -8.02 -28.28
CA GLU A 28 -5.89 -9.30 -28.75
C GLU A 28 -5.61 -10.44 -27.76
N ALA A 29 -4.42 -10.50 -27.18
CA ALA A 29 -4.07 -11.49 -26.17
C ALA A 29 -4.85 -11.31 -24.86
N MET A 30 -5.06 -10.06 -24.42
CA MET A 30 -5.92 -9.77 -23.28
C MET A 30 -7.37 -10.18 -23.54
N LYS A 31 -7.92 -9.88 -24.73
CA LYS A 31 -9.25 -10.36 -25.12
C LYS A 31 -9.36 -11.88 -25.08
N GLU A 32 -8.36 -12.57 -25.63
CA GLU A 32 -8.32 -14.03 -25.63
C GLU A 32 -8.34 -14.58 -24.21
N TRP A 33 -7.50 -14.03 -23.33
CA TRP A 33 -7.49 -14.40 -21.92
C TRP A 33 -8.84 -14.15 -21.23
N PHE A 34 -9.45 -12.98 -21.43
CA PHE A 34 -10.77 -12.65 -20.86
C PHE A 34 -11.84 -13.66 -21.28
N LEU A 35 -11.90 -14.03 -22.56
CA LEU A 35 -12.92 -14.95 -23.08
C LEU A 35 -12.62 -16.41 -22.74
N GLN A 36 -11.38 -16.86 -22.91
CA GLN A 36 -11.04 -18.27 -22.86
C GLN A 36 -10.68 -18.75 -21.45
N GLU A 37 -9.99 -17.93 -20.66
CA GLU A 37 -9.45 -18.34 -19.37
C GLU A 37 -10.33 -17.78 -18.23
N ALA A 38 -10.56 -16.46 -18.23
CA ALA A 38 -11.36 -15.82 -17.19
C ALA A 38 -12.87 -16.08 -17.33
N LYS A 39 -13.34 -16.38 -18.55
CA LYS A 39 -14.75 -16.60 -18.93
C LYS A 39 -15.63 -15.36 -18.71
N PHE A 40 -15.19 -14.21 -19.22
CA PHE A 40 -15.95 -12.96 -19.19
C PHE A 40 -17.18 -13.06 -20.10
N ASP A 41 -18.29 -12.45 -19.67
CA ASP A 41 -19.57 -12.50 -20.36
C ASP A 41 -19.56 -11.67 -21.66
N GLN A 42 -18.83 -10.55 -21.64
CA GLN A 42 -18.78 -9.62 -22.77
C GLN A 42 -17.41 -8.95 -22.84
N VAL A 43 -16.80 -8.95 -24.03
CA VAL A 43 -15.52 -8.28 -24.28
C VAL A 43 -15.62 -7.44 -25.54
N PHE A 44 -15.48 -6.12 -25.39
CA PHE A 44 -15.45 -5.17 -26.49
C PHE A 44 -14.00 -4.91 -26.90
N LEU A 45 -13.65 -5.17 -28.16
CA LEU A 45 -12.30 -4.98 -28.70
C LEU A 45 -12.28 -3.78 -29.65
N PHE A 46 -11.39 -2.83 -29.40
CA PHE A 46 -11.12 -1.68 -30.26
C PHE A 46 -9.67 -1.72 -30.72
N THR A 47 -9.48 -2.07 -31.98
CA THR A 47 -8.18 -2.11 -32.66
C THR A 47 -8.39 -1.69 -34.11
N GLU A 48 -7.31 -1.50 -34.86
CA GLU A 48 -7.41 -1.17 -36.27
C GLU A 48 -8.11 -2.24 -37.11
N ASN A 49 -7.94 -3.51 -36.73
CA ASN A 49 -8.40 -4.66 -37.51
C ASN A 49 -9.57 -5.41 -36.85
N SER A 50 -10.06 -4.93 -35.71
CA SER A 50 -11.21 -5.56 -35.05
C SER A 50 -12.47 -5.43 -35.91
N PRO A 51 -13.31 -6.47 -35.96
CA PRO A 51 -14.60 -6.35 -36.64
C PRO A 51 -15.51 -5.35 -35.90
N PRO A 52 -16.43 -4.67 -36.60
CA PRO A 52 -17.47 -3.86 -35.96
C PRO A 52 -18.29 -4.70 -34.97
N ILE A 53 -18.67 -4.12 -33.84
CA ILE A 53 -19.50 -4.79 -32.83
C ILE A 53 -20.95 -4.82 -33.35
N PRO A 54 -21.58 -6.01 -33.48
CA PRO A 54 -22.95 -6.09 -33.93
C PRO A 54 -23.90 -5.54 -32.87
N THR A 55 -24.92 -4.79 -33.29
CA THR A 55 -26.06 -4.40 -32.45
C THR A 55 -27.36 -4.62 -33.21
N ASN A 56 -28.49 -4.50 -32.52
CA ASN A 56 -29.81 -4.70 -33.12
C ASN A 56 -30.17 -3.68 -34.22
N THR A 57 -29.49 -2.53 -34.27
CA THR A 57 -29.82 -1.44 -35.22
C THR A 57 -28.69 -1.20 -36.21
N GLN A 58 -27.49 -0.89 -35.73
CA GLN A 58 -26.32 -0.61 -36.57
C GLN A 58 -25.04 -1.10 -35.89
N SER A 59 -24.12 -1.67 -36.67
CA SER A 59 -22.82 -2.07 -36.12
C SER A 59 -22.05 -0.86 -35.59
N ILE A 60 -21.41 -1.03 -34.43
CA ILE A 60 -20.54 -0.01 -33.84
C ILE A 60 -19.15 -0.19 -34.45
N PRO A 61 -18.58 0.83 -35.14
CA PRO A 61 -17.20 0.78 -35.60
C PRO A 61 -16.24 0.61 -34.42
N THR A 62 -15.17 -0.15 -34.62
CA THR A 62 -14.20 -0.48 -33.56
C THR A 62 -12.82 0.13 -33.78
N GLU A 63 -12.69 0.97 -34.81
CA GLU A 63 -11.47 1.75 -35.01
C GLU A 63 -11.28 2.72 -33.84
N PRO A 64 -10.09 2.76 -33.20
CA PRO A 64 -9.89 3.46 -31.94
C PRO A 64 -9.63 4.96 -32.14
N THR A 65 -10.60 5.67 -32.72
CA THR A 65 -10.60 7.14 -32.86
C THR A 65 -11.30 7.81 -31.69
N HIS A 66 -11.01 9.10 -31.46
CA HIS A 66 -11.64 9.91 -30.42
C HIS A 66 -13.16 9.91 -30.52
N GLY A 67 -13.70 10.19 -31.70
CA GLY A 67 -15.15 10.26 -31.91
C GLY A 67 -15.86 8.92 -31.63
N ILE A 68 -15.28 7.81 -32.10
CA ILE A 68 -15.85 6.48 -31.92
C ILE A 68 -15.84 6.07 -30.45
N LEU A 69 -14.67 6.14 -29.80
CA LEU A 69 -14.53 5.67 -28.42
C LEU A 69 -15.32 6.55 -27.44
N LYS A 70 -15.28 7.88 -27.62
CA LYS A 70 -16.04 8.80 -26.77
C LYS A 70 -17.55 8.59 -26.91
N ARG A 71 -18.05 8.35 -28.13
CA ARG A 71 -19.46 8.02 -28.37
C ARG A 71 -19.82 6.68 -27.74
N PHE A 72 -18.99 5.65 -27.91
CA PHE A 72 -19.22 4.34 -27.30
C PHE A 72 -19.33 4.44 -25.78
N LEU A 73 -18.34 5.06 -25.12
CA LEU A 73 -18.35 5.24 -23.68
C LEU A 73 -19.56 6.05 -23.19
N ARG A 74 -19.91 7.12 -23.91
CA ARG A 74 -21.07 7.95 -23.59
C ARG A 74 -22.37 7.17 -23.72
N VAL A 75 -22.64 6.57 -24.88
CA VAL A 75 -23.93 5.92 -25.17
C VAL A 75 -24.13 4.66 -24.31
N ASN A 76 -23.08 3.85 -24.14
CA ASN A 76 -23.19 2.57 -23.45
C ASN A 76 -23.12 2.70 -21.92
N PHE A 77 -22.60 3.80 -21.37
CA PHE A 77 -22.47 3.97 -19.92
C PHE A 77 -23.10 5.27 -19.39
N GLU A 78 -24.04 5.87 -20.13
CA GLU A 78 -24.87 6.97 -19.60
C GLU A 78 -25.88 6.47 -18.55
N GLN A 79 -26.27 5.20 -18.64
CA GLN A 79 -27.22 4.53 -17.76
C GLN A 79 -26.61 3.24 -17.21
N PRO A 80 -27.01 2.80 -16.00
CA PRO A 80 -26.53 1.55 -15.42
C PRO A 80 -26.90 0.35 -16.32
N LEU A 81 -25.89 -0.33 -16.85
CA LEU A 81 -26.04 -1.59 -17.59
C LEU A 81 -25.67 -2.81 -16.73
N LEU A 82 -24.86 -2.57 -15.72
CA LEU A 82 -24.33 -3.54 -14.77
C LEU A 82 -24.97 -3.33 -13.41
N LYS A 83 -25.01 -4.39 -12.60
CA LYS A 83 -25.56 -4.38 -11.25
C LYS A 83 -24.44 -4.32 -10.22
N GLN A 84 -24.82 -3.96 -9.00
CA GLN A 84 -24.01 -4.21 -7.82
C GLN A 84 -23.62 -5.69 -7.80
N GLU A 85 -22.33 -6.00 -7.63
CA GLU A 85 -21.63 -7.29 -7.82
C GLU A 85 -20.94 -7.50 -9.18
N ASP A 86 -21.36 -6.83 -10.25
CA ASP A 86 -20.72 -6.97 -11.56
C ASP A 86 -19.36 -6.25 -11.62
N ASN A 87 -18.47 -6.72 -12.51
CA ASN A 87 -17.14 -6.16 -12.71
C ASN A 87 -16.97 -5.61 -14.13
N LEU A 88 -16.30 -4.46 -14.24
CA LEU A 88 -15.94 -3.86 -15.52
C LEU A 88 -14.43 -3.63 -15.59
N TRP A 89 -13.79 -4.31 -16.54
CA TRP A 89 -12.35 -4.19 -16.80
C TRP A 89 -12.12 -3.32 -18.03
N PHE A 90 -11.13 -2.44 -17.96
CA PHE A 90 -10.71 -1.58 -19.04
C PHE A 90 -9.21 -1.78 -19.25
N PHE A 91 -8.83 -2.33 -20.40
CA PHE A 91 -7.45 -2.49 -20.81
C PHE A 91 -7.14 -1.57 -21.98
N PHE A 92 -6.05 -0.83 -21.88
CA PHE A 92 -5.53 0.02 -22.95
C PHE A 92 -4.04 -0.24 -23.14
N SER A 93 -3.63 -0.53 -24.38
CA SER A 93 -2.23 -0.54 -24.80
C SER A 93 -2.03 0.47 -25.92
N GLY A 94 -1.07 1.38 -25.76
CA GLY A 94 -0.80 2.44 -26.72
C GLY A 94 -0.02 3.61 -26.12
N HIS A 95 0.00 4.74 -26.85
CA HIS A 95 0.56 5.99 -26.34
C HIS A 95 -0.31 6.59 -25.24
N GLY A 96 0.35 7.10 -24.21
CA GLY A 96 -0.24 7.90 -23.15
C GLY A 96 0.61 9.13 -22.92
N GLN A 97 -0.03 10.23 -22.53
CA GLN A 97 0.67 11.48 -22.28
C GLN A 97 0.03 12.23 -21.12
N ARG A 98 0.87 12.83 -20.28
CA ARG A 98 0.42 13.75 -19.24
C ARG A 98 0.44 15.18 -19.75
N SER A 99 -0.68 15.90 -19.59
CA SER A 99 -0.84 17.30 -19.97
C SER A 99 -1.71 18.03 -18.94
N ARG A 100 -1.29 19.22 -18.48
CA ARG A 100 -1.98 20.04 -17.45
C ARG A 100 -2.52 19.22 -16.26
N ASP A 101 -1.63 18.41 -15.69
CA ASP A 101 -1.90 17.49 -14.58
C ASP A 101 -2.90 16.34 -14.79
N LYS A 102 -3.37 16.14 -16.02
CA LYS A 102 -4.23 15.03 -16.40
C LYS A 102 -3.50 14.01 -17.25
N ASP A 103 -3.81 12.75 -17.03
CA ASP A 103 -3.32 11.64 -17.86
C ASP A 103 -4.31 11.42 -19.02
N TYR A 104 -3.80 11.38 -20.24
CA TYR A 104 -4.57 11.15 -21.46
C TYR A 104 -4.15 9.85 -22.13
N LEU A 105 -5.13 9.12 -22.64
CA LEU A 105 -4.95 8.02 -23.57
C LEU A 105 -4.97 8.59 -24.98
N MET A 106 -3.87 8.39 -25.71
CA MET A 106 -3.74 8.91 -27.07
C MET A 106 -4.43 7.92 -28.03
N LEU A 107 -5.34 8.45 -28.84
CA LEU A 107 -6.12 7.68 -29.80
C LEU A 107 -5.53 7.84 -31.20
N LYS A 108 -6.01 7.03 -32.15
CA LYS A 108 -5.45 6.96 -33.51
C LYS A 108 -5.33 8.34 -34.18
N ASP A 109 -6.34 9.19 -33.99
CA ASP A 109 -6.50 10.51 -34.58
C ASP A 109 -6.11 11.66 -33.63
N THR A 110 -5.50 11.37 -32.50
CA THR A 110 -5.06 12.41 -31.56
C THR A 110 -4.01 13.31 -32.21
N ASP A 111 -4.17 14.62 -32.03
CA ASP A 111 -3.20 15.65 -32.39
C ASP A 111 -2.32 15.95 -31.16
N PRO A 112 -0.99 15.68 -31.21
CA PRO A 112 -0.09 16.03 -30.11
C PRO A 112 -0.02 17.53 -29.82
N GLY A 113 -0.44 18.39 -30.77
CA GLY A 113 -0.56 19.84 -30.59
C GLY A 113 -1.82 20.27 -29.83
N ASP A 114 -2.85 19.42 -29.77
CA ASP A 114 -4.14 19.70 -29.11
C ASP A 114 -4.67 18.46 -28.38
N ILE A 115 -3.92 18.01 -27.38
CA ILE A 115 -4.19 16.79 -26.61
C ILE A 115 -5.54 16.86 -25.91
N GLU A 116 -5.91 18.01 -25.35
CA GLU A 116 -7.12 18.13 -24.52
C GLU A 116 -8.41 17.92 -25.31
N SER A 117 -8.43 18.36 -26.58
CA SER A 117 -9.60 18.23 -27.44
C SER A 117 -9.63 16.90 -28.22
N SER A 118 -8.45 16.35 -28.55
CA SER A 118 -8.31 15.22 -29.48
C SER A 118 -7.91 13.89 -28.83
N ALA A 119 -7.40 13.89 -27.59
CA ALA A 119 -7.18 12.68 -26.79
C ALA A 119 -8.36 12.42 -25.83
N ILE A 120 -8.34 11.29 -25.11
CA ILE A 120 -9.35 11.01 -24.08
C ILE A 120 -8.68 10.94 -22.71
N SER A 121 -9.11 11.77 -21.77
CA SER A 121 -8.55 11.75 -20.42
C SER A 121 -8.92 10.46 -19.69
N VAL A 122 -8.01 9.91 -18.90
CA VAL A 122 -8.26 8.78 -18.00
C VAL A 122 -9.39 9.12 -17.02
N GLU A 123 -9.50 10.37 -16.60
CA GLU A 123 -10.61 10.90 -15.80
C GLU A 123 -11.97 10.65 -16.47
N TYR A 124 -12.17 11.14 -17.70
CA TYR A 124 -13.40 10.93 -18.46
C TYR A 124 -13.73 9.44 -18.62
N VAL A 125 -12.74 8.61 -18.95
CA VAL A 125 -12.95 7.15 -19.04
C VAL A 125 -13.45 6.61 -17.71
N THR A 126 -12.77 6.95 -16.62
CA THR A 126 -13.11 6.51 -15.27
C THR A 126 -14.52 6.95 -14.87
N GLU A 127 -14.88 8.22 -15.13
CA GLU A 127 -16.21 8.77 -14.87
C GLU A 127 -17.30 7.98 -15.61
N ARG A 128 -17.10 7.70 -16.91
CA ARG A 128 -18.07 6.94 -17.71
C ARG A 128 -18.20 5.51 -17.21
N LEU A 129 -17.10 4.82 -16.94
CA LEU A 129 -17.14 3.43 -16.49
C LEU A 129 -17.79 3.28 -15.12
N ARG A 130 -17.65 4.26 -14.21
CA ARG A 130 -18.34 4.25 -12.90
C ARG A 130 -19.86 4.39 -13.03
N ARG A 131 -20.36 5.06 -14.07
CA ARG A 131 -21.80 5.17 -14.36
C ARG A 131 -22.42 3.86 -14.87
N SER A 132 -21.59 2.85 -15.18
CA SER A 132 -22.07 1.53 -15.62
C SER A 132 -22.93 0.79 -14.58
N GLY A 133 -22.81 1.14 -13.29
CA GLY A 133 -23.46 0.42 -12.19
C GLY A 133 -22.65 -0.76 -11.62
N ALA A 134 -21.48 -1.06 -12.19
CA ALA A 134 -20.56 -2.07 -11.67
C ALA A 134 -20.03 -1.70 -10.28
N ASP A 135 -19.86 -2.70 -9.41
CA ASP A 135 -19.30 -2.50 -8.06
C ASP A 135 -17.79 -2.21 -8.13
N ASN A 136 -17.11 -2.78 -9.13
CA ASN A 136 -15.66 -2.61 -9.29
C ASN A 136 -15.30 -2.31 -10.74
N VAL A 137 -14.59 -1.20 -10.91
CA VAL A 137 -14.00 -0.76 -12.17
C VAL A 137 -12.48 -0.93 -12.06
N ILE A 138 -11.91 -1.75 -12.93
CA ILE A 138 -10.48 -2.08 -12.96
C ILE A 138 -9.89 -1.55 -14.26
N LEU A 139 -8.90 -0.66 -14.18
CA LEU A 139 -8.16 -0.11 -15.30
C LEU A 139 -6.77 -0.74 -15.34
N LEU A 140 -6.36 -1.20 -16.52
CA LEU A 140 -5.05 -1.73 -16.84
C LEU A 140 -4.49 -0.89 -17.99
N LEU A 141 -3.56 0.02 -17.69
CA LEU A 141 -3.08 1.02 -18.62
C LEU A 141 -1.63 0.72 -18.98
N ASP A 142 -1.43 0.07 -20.14
CA ASP A 142 -0.14 -0.15 -20.77
C ASP A 142 0.23 1.02 -21.68
N ALA A 143 0.54 2.15 -21.05
CA ALA A 143 0.86 3.39 -21.75
C ALA A 143 1.90 4.21 -21.00
N CYS A 144 2.70 4.97 -21.75
CA CYS A 144 3.64 5.92 -21.17
C CYS A 144 2.92 7.03 -20.41
N ARG A 145 3.61 7.65 -19.45
CA ARG A 145 3.12 8.81 -18.69
C ARG A 145 4.05 10.02 -18.75
N SER A 146 5.00 10.00 -19.69
CA SER A 146 5.98 11.07 -19.85
C SER A 146 5.31 12.43 -20.02
N GLN A 147 5.74 13.42 -19.24
CA GLN A 147 5.30 14.81 -19.37
C GLN A 147 5.73 15.36 -20.73
N GLY A 148 4.78 15.89 -21.50
CA GLY A 148 5.12 16.80 -22.59
C GLY A 148 5.75 18.06 -22.02
N ALA A 149 6.86 18.50 -22.61
CA ALA A 149 7.58 19.76 -22.39
C ALA A 149 7.31 20.53 -21.06
N LYS A 150 8.26 20.40 -20.12
CA LYS A 150 8.58 21.34 -19.02
C LYS A 150 7.39 22.16 -18.46
N ASP A 151 6.51 21.51 -17.71
CA ASP A 151 5.69 22.21 -16.71
C ASP A 151 5.76 21.46 -15.37
N GLY A 152 6.09 22.22 -14.33
CA GLY A 152 6.63 21.73 -13.07
C GLY A 152 5.66 20.92 -12.19
N LEU A 153 6.29 20.18 -11.27
CA LEU A 153 5.75 19.60 -10.03
C LEU A 153 4.41 18.88 -10.16
N GLY A 154 4.49 17.56 -10.39
CA GLY A 154 3.35 16.66 -10.41
C GLY A 154 2.61 16.63 -9.07
N TYR A 155 1.47 17.31 -9.01
CA TYR A 155 0.42 17.11 -8.02
C TYR A 155 -0.90 16.85 -8.77
N GLY A 156 -1.08 15.61 -9.21
CA GLY A 156 -2.34 15.11 -9.78
C GLY A 156 -2.96 14.06 -8.87
N GLU A 157 -3.44 14.48 -7.70
CA GLU A 157 -4.06 13.65 -6.66
C GLU A 157 -5.59 13.49 -6.86
N GLU A 158 -6.10 13.35 -8.08
CA GLU A 158 -7.55 13.18 -8.24
C GLU A 158 -7.98 11.76 -7.80
N GLN A 159 -8.56 11.64 -6.61
CA GLN A 159 -9.00 10.37 -6.02
C GLN A 159 -10.40 9.98 -6.54
N TYR A 160 -10.47 9.01 -7.47
CA TYR A 160 -11.75 8.46 -7.91
C TYR A 160 -12.13 7.26 -7.04
N GLN A 161 -12.99 7.47 -6.04
CA GLN A 161 -13.49 6.40 -5.18
C GLN A 161 -14.14 5.28 -6.00
N GLY A 162 -13.80 4.03 -5.72
CA GLY A 162 -14.39 2.86 -6.36
C GLY A 162 -13.56 2.24 -7.49
N VAL A 163 -12.36 2.75 -7.78
CA VAL A 163 -11.59 2.38 -8.98
C VAL A 163 -10.22 1.84 -8.61
N ILE A 164 -9.80 0.77 -9.31
CA ILE A 164 -8.47 0.18 -9.19
C ILE A 164 -7.77 0.42 -10.53
N THR A 165 -6.62 1.09 -10.53
CA THR A 165 -5.86 1.40 -11.76
C THR A 165 -4.43 0.91 -11.65
N PHE A 166 -4.04 0.00 -12.55
CA PHE A 166 -2.65 -0.40 -12.76
C PHE A 166 -2.08 0.37 -13.95
N TYR A 167 -1.03 1.12 -13.70
CA TYR A 167 -0.22 1.78 -14.72
C TYR A 167 1.03 0.92 -14.98
N SER A 168 1.38 0.76 -16.25
CA SER A 168 2.56 -0.02 -16.64
C SER A 168 3.89 0.60 -16.18
N CYS A 169 3.91 1.90 -15.90
CA CYS A 169 5.09 2.61 -15.45
C CYS A 169 4.76 3.83 -14.56
N LYS A 170 5.75 4.31 -13.79
CA LYS A 170 5.68 5.60 -13.07
C LYS A 170 5.69 6.78 -14.05
N ALA A 171 5.25 7.97 -13.59
CA ALA A 171 5.10 9.17 -14.42
C ALA A 171 6.36 9.61 -15.21
N GLU A 172 7.55 9.26 -14.70
CA GLU A 172 8.85 9.62 -15.30
C GLU A 172 9.49 8.47 -16.09
N GLN A 173 8.78 7.36 -16.24
CA GLN A 173 9.26 6.17 -16.93
C GLN A 173 8.48 5.91 -18.22
N THR A 174 9.07 5.06 -19.06
CA THR A 174 8.52 4.66 -20.35
C THR A 174 8.05 3.22 -20.27
N ALA A 175 6.92 2.91 -20.91
CA ALA A 175 6.46 1.56 -21.14
C ALA A 175 7.14 0.98 -22.39
N TRP A 176 7.66 -0.24 -22.31
CA TRP A 176 8.49 -0.82 -23.36
C TRP A 176 7.86 -2.02 -24.04
N GLU A 177 8.06 -2.08 -25.35
CA GLU A 177 7.80 -3.23 -26.20
C GLU A 177 9.03 -4.15 -26.27
N ILE A 178 8.80 -5.46 -26.19
CA ILE A 178 9.83 -6.50 -26.29
C ILE A 178 9.60 -7.30 -27.59
N PRO A 179 10.38 -7.02 -28.66
CA PRO A 179 10.18 -7.67 -29.96
C PRO A 179 10.27 -9.19 -29.91
N ASP A 180 11.18 -9.75 -29.10
CA ASP A 180 11.37 -11.20 -28.98
C ASP A 180 10.12 -11.92 -28.45
N LEU A 181 9.29 -11.21 -27.67
CA LEU A 181 8.05 -11.73 -27.11
C LEU A 181 6.82 -11.33 -27.93
N GLY A 182 6.98 -10.40 -28.88
CA GLY A 182 5.90 -9.82 -29.66
C GLY A 182 4.85 -9.09 -28.83
N LYS A 183 5.24 -8.52 -27.67
CA LYS A 183 4.34 -7.94 -26.66
C LYS A 183 4.98 -6.78 -25.89
N GLY A 184 4.14 -5.95 -25.27
CA GLY A 184 4.57 -5.04 -24.20
C GLY A 184 5.08 -5.80 -22.98
N ALA A 185 6.13 -5.29 -22.33
CA ALA A 185 6.72 -5.91 -21.13
C ALA A 185 5.70 -6.02 -19.98
N PHE A 186 4.88 -4.98 -19.80
CA PHE A 186 3.83 -4.99 -18.79
C PHE A 186 2.73 -5.97 -19.17
N THR A 187 2.22 -5.93 -20.40
CA THR A 187 1.19 -6.88 -20.83
C THR A 187 1.65 -8.34 -20.73
N HIS A 188 2.91 -8.65 -21.05
CA HIS A 188 3.47 -9.98 -20.91
C HIS A 188 3.42 -10.47 -19.45
N THR A 189 4.00 -9.69 -18.54
CA THR A 189 4.03 -10.02 -17.10
C THR A 189 2.64 -9.99 -16.46
N LEU A 190 1.74 -9.14 -16.93
CA LEU A 190 0.34 -9.13 -16.51
C LEU A 190 -0.36 -10.45 -16.86
N LEU A 191 -0.27 -10.90 -18.11
CA LEU A 191 -0.85 -12.17 -18.53
C LEU A 191 -0.22 -13.37 -17.81
N GLU A 192 1.09 -13.33 -17.55
CA GLU A 192 1.76 -14.35 -16.73
C GLU A 192 1.16 -14.40 -15.32
N GLY A 193 1.11 -13.26 -14.62
CA GLY A 193 0.57 -13.16 -13.27
C GLY A 193 -0.89 -13.61 -13.17
N LEU A 194 -1.72 -13.21 -14.13
CA LEU A 194 -3.13 -13.60 -14.21
C LEU A 194 -3.33 -15.11 -14.42
N ARG A 195 -2.31 -15.83 -14.90
CA ARG A 195 -2.30 -17.29 -15.12
C ARG A 195 -1.68 -18.08 -13.96
N LEU A 196 -1.13 -17.42 -12.95
CA LEU A 196 -0.54 -18.11 -11.80
C LEU A 196 -1.62 -18.74 -10.91
N HIS A 197 -1.36 -19.97 -10.48
CA HIS A 197 -2.25 -20.75 -9.61
C HIS A 197 -1.53 -21.19 -8.31
N GLY A 198 -2.30 -21.71 -7.35
CA GLY A 198 -1.76 -22.25 -6.10
C GLY A 198 -1.22 -21.18 -5.15
N GLU A 199 -0.16 -21.50 -4.40
CA GLU A 199 0.41 -20.59 -3.40
C GLU A 199 0.99 -19.30 -4.00
N GLY A 200 1.35 -19.31 -5.28
CA GLY A 200 1.90 -18.18 -6.04
C GLY A 200 0.88 -17.42 -6.89
N ASN A 201 -0.42 -17.68 -6.74
CA ASN A 201 -1.47 -17.02 -7.53
C ASN A 201 -1.41 -15.48 -7.45
N CYS A 202 -2.07 -14.80 -8.39
CA CYS A 202 -2.30 -13.35 -8.32
C CYS A 202 -3.79 -13.02 -8.19
N ALA A 203 -4.48 -13.71 -7.29
CA ALA A 203 -5.94 -13.60 -7.17
C ALA A 203 -6.43 -12.23 -6.66
N THR A 204 -5.57 -11.49 -5.94
CA THR A 204 -5.88 -10.18 -5.35
C THR A 204 -5.11 -9.05 -6.02
N VAL A 205 -5.59 -7.82 -5.86
CA VAL A 205 -4.93 -6.60 -6.33
C VAL A 205 -3.49 -6.51 -5.81
N GLU A 206 -3.29 -6.71 -4.50
CA GLU A 206 -1.97 -6.68 -3.86
C GLU A 206 -1.00 -7.70 -4.49
N ARG A 207 -1.44 -8.95 -4.67
CA ARG A 207 -0.59 -10.03 -5.17
C ARG A 207 -0.22 -9.80 -6.64
N LEU A 208 -1.19 -9.39 -7.46
CA LEU A 208 -0.93 -9.03 -8.84
C LEU A 208 0.04 -7.84 -8.93
N TYR A 209 -0.15 -6.80 -8.12
CA TYR A 209 0.75 -5.66 -8.08
C TYR A 209 2.17 -6.06 -7.66
N ARG A 210 2.30 -6.93 -6.66
CA ARG A 210 3.60 -7.47 -6.23
C ARG A 210 4.30 -8.26 -7.33
N HIS A 211 3.56 -9.10 -8.05
CA HIS A 211 4.11 -9.82 -9.20
C HIS A 211 4.61 -8.86 -10.28
N LEU A 212 3.78 -7.90 -10.69
CA LEU A 212 4.12 -6.88 -11.69
C LEU A 212 5.36 -6.06 -11.30
N THR A 213 5.44 -5.63 -10.04
CA THR A 213 6.57 -4.81 -9.54
C THR A 213 7.89 -5.59 -9.44
N ILE A 214 7.86 -6.92 -9.45
CA ILE A 214 9.05 -7.77 -9.43
C ILE A 214 9.42 -8.20 -10.85
N GLU A 215 8.45 -8.73 -11.61
CA GLU A 215 8.74 -9.37 -12.89
C GLU A 215 8.88 -8.35 -14.04
N THR A 216 8.14 -7.23 -14.06
CA THR A 216 8.29 -6.25 -15.15
C THR A 216 9.70 -5.63 -15.22
N PRO A 217 10.29 -5.14 -14.09
CA PRO A 217 11.67 -4.64 -14.11
C PRO A 217 12.70 -5.70 -14.50
N LYS A 218 12.50 -6.93 -14.01
CA LYS A 218 13.38 -8.08 -14.29
C LYS A 218 13.34 -8.46 -15.77
N LEU A 219 12.15 -8.56 -16.36
CA LEU A 219 11.97 -8.84 -17.78
C LEU A 219 12.64 -7.76 -18.65
N ASN A 220 12.47 -6.49 -18.29
CA ASN A 220 13.17 -5.41 -18.99
C ASN A 220 14.69 -5.55 -18.89
N GLN A 221 15.22 -5.89 -17.72
CA GLN A 221 16.65 -6.10 -17.54
C GLN A 221 17.16 -7.27 -18.40
N GLU A 222 16.43 -8.38 -18.47
CA GLU A 222 16.77 -9.55 -19.28
C GLU A 222 16.80 -9.25 -20.78
N HIS A 223 15.93 -8.35 -21.26
CA HIS A 223 15.87 -7.92 -22.67
C HIS A 223 16.61 -6.59 -22.95
N GLY A 224 17.45 -6.11 -22.02
CA GLY A 224 18.27 -4.91 -22.21
C GLY A 224 17.48 -3.60 -22.35
N LYS A 225 16.26 -3.54 -21.82
CA LYS A 225 15.40 -2.35 -21.78
C LYS A 225 15.63 -1.56 -20.49
N PRO A 226 15.42 -0.23 -20.51
CA PRO A 226 15.42 0.56 -19.28
C PRO A 226 14.40 0.07 -18.26
N ILE A 227 14.66 0.35 -16.98
CA ILE A 227 13.80 -0.09 -15.89
C ILE A 227 12.40 0.53 -16.02
N GLN A 228 11.38 -0.33 -15.89
CA GLN A 228 9.97 0.02 -15.93
C GLN A 228 9.32 -0.50 -14.65
N ASN A 229 8.86 0.40 -13.79
CA ASN A 229 8.22 0.05 -12.53
C ASN A 229 6.72 0.31 -12.63
N PRO A 230 5.87 -0.75 -12.65
CA PRO A 230 4.43 -0.59 -12.56
C PRO A 230 4.01 0.19 -11.33
N TYR A 231 2.89 0.89 -11.42
CA TYR A 231 2.32 1.70 -10.34
C TYR A 231 0.83 1.41 -10.17
N LEU A 232 0.38 1.25 -8.93
CA LEU A 232 -1.02 0.97 -8.60
C LEU A 232 -1.66 2.17 -7.89
N LYS A 233 -2.89 2.48 -8.29
CA LYS A 233 -3.80 3.37 -7.56
C LYS A 233 -5.07 2.60 -7.21
N ALA A 234 -5.30 2.34 -5.93
CA ALA A 234 -6.48 1.64 -5.44
C ALA A 234 -7.26 2.56 -4.49
N GLU A 235 -8.40 3.06 -4.95
CA GLU A 235 -9.21 4.00 -4.19
C GLU A 235 -10.62 3.44 -3.93
N PRO A 236 -11.08 3.38 -2.69
CA PRO A 236 -10.34 3.63 -1.44
C PRO A 236 -9.25 2.56 -1.12
N PRO A 237 -8.32 2.83 -0.19
CA PRO A 237 -7.15 1.96 0.07
C PRO A 237 -7.47 0.50 0.37
N TYR A 238 -8.62 0.18 0.97
CA TYR A 238 -9.01 -1.20 1.25
C TYR A 238 -9.20 -2.04 -0.04
N LYS A 239 -9.38 -1.40 -1.21
CA LYS A 239 -9.43 -2.09 -2.50
C LYS A 239 -8.08 -2.73 -2.88
N MET A 240 -6.99 -2.44 -2.15
CA MET A 240 -5.72 -3.18 -2.26
C MET A 240 -5.89 -4.68 -2.02
N TYR A 241 -6.82 -5.09 -1.17
CA TYR A 241 -7.11 -6.49 -0.90
C TYR A 241 -8.27 -7.03 -1.74
N TYR A 242 -8.73 -6.27 -2.75
CA TYR A 242 -9.82 -6.72 -3.60
C TYR A 242 -9.43 -8.01 -4.34
N ILE A 243 -10.34 -8.98 -4.37
CA ILE A 243 -10.18 -10.24 -5.08
C ILE A 243 -10.57 -10.01 -6.55
N LEU A 244 -9.57 -9.97 -7.41
CA LEU A 244 -9.74 -9.83 -8.86
C LEU A 244 -10.24 -11.13 -9.48
N LEU A 245 -9.76 -12.28 -8.99
CA LEU A 245 -10.00 -13.60 -9.59
C LEU A 245 -10.47 -14.61 -8.54
N PRO A 246 -11.78 -14.63 -8.19
CA PRO A 246 -12.31 -15.49 -7.14
C PRO A 246 -12.06 -16.99 -7.36
N LYS A 247 -12.06 -17.44 -8.63
CA LYS A 247 -11.88 -18.86 -8.99
C LYS A 247 -10.52 -19.44 -8.60
N ILE A 248 -9.50 -18.59 -8.48
CA ILE A 248 -8.13 -19.02 -8.15
C ILE A 248 -7.68 -18.54 -6.77
N ALA A 249 -8.51 -17.74 -6.08
CA ALA A 249 -8.27 -17.27 -4.74
C ALA A 249 -8.27 -18.44 -3.75
N ASN A 250 -7.39 -18.38 -2.76
CA ASN A 250 -7.29 -19.38 -1.70
C ASN A 250 -7.69 -18.78 -0.35
N ILE A 251 -7.76 -19.63 0.69
CA ILE A 251 -8.19 -19.24 2.05
C ILE A 251 -7.28 -18.14 2.65
N ARG A 252 -5.99 -18.07 2.28
CA ARG A 252 -5.10 -17.01 2.77
C ARG A 252 -5.45 -15.65 2.15
N ASP A 253 -5.99 -15.64 0.93
CA ASP A 253 -6.34 -14.42 0.19
C ASP A 253 -7.59 -13.74 0.79
N ILE A 254 -8.46 -14.48 1.50
CA ILE A 254 -9.66 -13.92 2.15
C ILE A 254 -9.41 -13.34 3.55
N VAL A 255 -8.31 -13.72 4.23
CA VAL A 255 -8.05 -13.28 5.62
C VAL A 255 -8.01 -11.74 5.78
N PRO A 256 -7.33 -10.97 4.91
CA PRO A 256 -7.37 -9.51 4.97
C PRO A 256 -8.79 -8.95 4.82
N LEU A 257 -9.59 -9.51 3.90
CA LEU A 257 -10.99 -9.09 3.71
C LEU A 257 -11.84 -9.36 4.95
N LYS A 258 -11.63 -10.49 5.63
CA LYS A 258 -12.32 -10.81 6.89
C LYS A 258 -12.02 -9.78 7.98
N ASN A 259 -10.75 -9.40 8.15
CA ASN A 259 -10.38 -8.37 9.12
C ASN A 259 -11.03 -7.02 8.78
N GLU A 260 -11.01 -6.63 7.51
CA GLU A 260 -11.64 -5.38 7.05
C GLU A 260 -13.16 -5.41 7.26
N ALA A 261 -13.81 -6.54 7.00
CA ALA A 261 -15.25 -6.71 7.22
C ALA A 261 -15.62 -6.54 8.70
N LEU A 262 -14.84 -7.12 9.61
CA LEU A 262 -15.00 -6.89 11.05
C LEU A 262 -14.77 -5.41 11.42
N HIS A 263 -13.74 -4.77 10.85
CA HIS A 263 -13.47 -3.35 11.10
C HIS A 263 -14.63 -2.46 10.64
N ALA A 264 -15.18 -2.72 9.46
CA ALA A 264 -16.37 -2.03 8.95
C ALA A 264 -17.59 -2.25 9.86
N GLU A 265 -17.81 -3.47 10.36
CA GLU A 265 -18.87 -3.73 11.36
C GLU A 265 -18.68 -2.91 12.64
N VAL A 266 -17.45 -2.85 13.17
CA VAL A 266 -17.12 -2.11 14.39
C VAL A 266 -17.32 -0.60 14.21
N ASN A 267 -16.99 -0.08 13.02
CA ASN A 267 -17.19 1.31 12.67
C ASN A 267 -18.63 1.64 12.27
N ASN A 268 -19.54 0.67 12.35
CA ASN A 268 -20.95 0.77 11.95
C ASN A 268 -21.16 1.07 10.45
N ASP A 269 -20.16 0.79 9.61
CA ASP A 269 -20.29 0.76 8.15
C ASP A 269 -20.82 -0.61 7.71
N LEU A 270 -22.11 -0.81 7.95
CA LEU A 270 -22.80 -2.08 7.72
C LEU A 270 -22.88 -2.44 6.23
N GLU A 271 -22.83 -1.45 5.33
CA GLU A 271 -22.86 -1.70 3.89
C GLU A 271 -21.50 -2.22 3.40
N LEU A 272 -20.40 -1.59 3.80
CA LEU A 272 -19.06 -2.07 3.48
C LEU A 272 -18.80 -3.46 4.08
N ALA A 273 -19.20 -3.67 5.34
CA ALA A 273 -19.05 -4.95 6.01
C ALA A 273 -19.76 -6.09 5.27
N GLU A 274 -21.02 -5.87 4.86
CA GLU A 274 -21.80 -6.87 4.12
C GLU A 274 -21.13 -7.19 2.77
N LYS A 275 -20.71 -6.16 2.03
CA LYS A 275 -20.01 -6.35 0.75
C LYS A 275 -18.74 -7.19 0.91
N LEU A 276 -17.96 -6.93 1.95
CA LEU A 276 -16.74 -7.68 2.23
C LEU A 276 -17.05 -9.14 2.62
N TRP A 277 -18.09 -9.39 3.41
CA TRP A 277 -18.50 -10.75 3.75
C TRP A 277 -19.02 -11.55 2.56
N ILE A 278 -19.80 -10.93 1.66
CA ILE A 278 -20.25 -11.56 0.42
C ILE A 278 -19.04 -11.99 -0.43
N ARG A 279 -17.98 -11.18 -0.48
CA ARG A 279 -16.75 -11.53 -1.22
C ARG A 279 -15.97 -12.68 -0.58
N VAL A 280 -15.96 -12.76 0.74
CA VAL A 280 -15.40 -13.94 1.45
C VAL A 280 -16.18 -15.19 1.05
N LEU A 281 -17.51 -15.14 1.04
CA LEU A 281 -18.36 -16.26 0.62
C LEU A 281 -18.23 -16.60 -0.87
N ALA A 282 -17.89 -15.64 -1.73
CA ALA A 282 -17.64 -15.89 -3.14
C ALA A 282 -16.38 -16.75 -3.37
N VAL A 283 -15.45 -16.78 -2.42
CA VAL A 283 -14.25 -17.64 -2.45
C VAL A 283 -14.43 -18.89 -1.61
N ASP A 284 -14.94 -18.77 -0.38
CA ASP A 284 -15.27 -19.87 0.50
C ASP A 284 -16.73 -19.75 0.95
N GLY A 285 -17.63 -20.41 0.21
CA GLY A 285 -19.07 -20.40 0.48
C GLY A 285 -19.48 -21.02 1.82
N THR A 286 -18.55 -21.60 2.57
CA THR A 286 -18.77 -22.22 3.88
C THR A 286 -18.07 -21.49 5.03
N ASP A 287 -17.48 -20.31 4.78
CA ASP A 287 -16.76 -19.55 5.81
C ASP A 287 -17.70 -19.12 6.95
N ASN A 288 -17.47 -19.70 8.13
CA ASN A 288 -18.32 -19.48 9.32
C ASN A 288 -18.31 -18.02 9.80
N ASP A 289 -17.20 -17.30 9.65
CA ASP A 289 -17.10 -15.91 10.09
C ASP A 289 -17.94 -15.01 9.19
N ALA A 290 -17.93 -15.26 7.88
CA ALA A 290 -18.73 -14.55 6.90
C ALA A 290 -20.23 -14.82 7.06
N LEU A 291 -20.62 -16.09 7.22
CA LEU A 291 -22.03 -16.44 7.52
C LEU A 291 -22.51 -15.77 8.81
N SER A 292 -21.67 -15.78 9.86
CA SER A 292 -21.97 -15.13 11.13
C SER A 292 -22.02 -13.61 10.99
N GLY A 293 -21.11 -13.02 10.21
CA GLY A 293 -21.05 -11.59 9.92
C GLY A 293 -22.31 -11.08 9.24
N ILE A 294 -22.73 -11.73 8.17
CA ILE A 294 -23.99 -11.40 7.48
C ILE A 294 -25.17 -11.48 8.46
N LYS A 295 -25.27 -12.55 9.25
CA LYS A 295 -26.33 -12.68 10.27
C LYS A 295 -26.32 -11.55 11.30
N ARG A 296 -25.14 -11.13 11.79
CA ARG A 296 -25.01 -9.99 12.71
C ARG A 296 -25.49 -8.69 12.07
N ILE A 297 -25.14 -8.45 10.81
CA ILE A 297 -25.54 -7.27 10.05
C ILE A 297 -27.06 -7.24 9.87
N THR A 298 -27.68 -8.35 9.48
CA THR A 298 -29.15 -8.46 9.33
C THR A 298 -29.86 -8.09 10.63
N ILE A 299 -29.44 -8.67 11.77
CA ILE A 299 -30.04 -8.39 13.08
C ILE A 299 -29.90 -6.91 13.45
N ARG A 300 -28.73 -6.30 13.22
CA ARG A 300 -28.49 -4.88 13.51
C ARG A 300 -29.37 -3.95 12.67
N ARG A 301 -29.64 -4.30 11.40
CA ARG A 301 -30.54 -3.54 10.51
C ARG A 301 -32.00 -3.65 10.96
N GLU A 302 -32.44 -4.83 11.40
CA GLU A 302 -33.78 -5.04 11.94
C GLU A 302 -34.01 -4.28 13.25
N GLN A 303 -32.98 -4.17 14.10
CA GLN A 303 -33.02 -3.45 15.36
C GLN A 303 -32.97 -1.92 15.21
N ASN A 304 -32.58 -1.40 14.04
CA ASN A 304 -32.41 0.04 13.81
C ASN A 304 -32.92 0.46 12.41
N PRO A 305 -34.24 0.61 12.20
CA PRO A 305 -34.87 0.73 10.87
C PRO A 305 -34.58 2.02 10.08
N GLN A 306 -33.78 2.95 10.61
CA GLN A 306 -33.49 4.26 10.00
C GLN A 306 -32.37 4.21 8.94
N ILE A 307 -31.75 3.06 8.69
CA ILE A 307 -30.73 2.88 7.66
C ILE A 307 -31.37 2.12 6.49
N LYS A 308 -32.04 2.85 5.59
CA LYS A 308 -32.58 2.30 4.32
C LYS A 308 -31.54 2.39 3.20
N PRO A 309 -31.46 1.40 2.29
CA PRO A 309 -30.74 1.54 1.02
C PRO A 309 -31.48 2.51 0.07
N PRO A 310 -30.76 3.19 -0.86
CA PRO A 310 -31.40 4.09 -1.81
C PRO A 310 -32.08 3.27 -2.92
N GLY A 311 -33.40 3.31 -2.98
CA GLY A 311 -34.14 2.76 -4.10
C GLY A 311 -35.58 2.38 -3.76
N GLU A 312 -36.45 3.37 -3.52
CA GLU A 312 -37.85 3.37 -3.94
C GLU A 312 -38.44 4.75 -3.61
N GLY A 313 -38.91 5.44 -4.64
CA GLY A 313 -39.14 6.88 -4.63
C GLY A 313 -40.36 7.32 -3.82
N ASN A 314 -40.34 8.61 -3.49
CA ASN A 314 -41.56 9.42 -3.44
C ASN A 314 -41.31 10.71 -4.22
N THR A 315 -41.99 10.79 -5.36
CA THR A 315 -42.37 12.01 -6.08
C THR A 315 -43.07 12.97 -5.13
N ILE A 316 -42.58 14.21 -5.03
CA ILE A 316 -43.42 15.40 -4.88
C ILE A 316 -42.84 16.49 -5.79
N ASP A 317 -43.72 16.99 -6.65
CA ASP A 317 -43.55 18.08 -7.59
C ASP A 317 -43.11 19.41 -6.94
N GLY A 318 -42.39 20.21 -7.73
CA GLY A 318 -42.81 21.59 -7.96
C GLY A 318 -41.90 22.73 -7.47
N GLN A 319 -41.35 23.43 -8.48
CA GLN A 319 -41.17 24.89 -8.59
C GLN A 319 -39.82 25.54 -8.24
N ASP A 320 -39.11 25.89 -9.33
CA ASP A 320 -38.59 27.21 -9.69
C ASP A 320 -38.24 28.22 -8.57
N LYS A 321 -36.96 28.62 -8.54
CA LYS A 321 -36.49 29.98 -8.89
C LYS A 321 -34.98 30.15 -8.63
N SER A 322 -34.22 30.37 -9.70
CA SER A 322 -33.10 31.32 -9.73
C SER A 322 -33.65 32.69 -10.21
N PRO A 323 -32.97 33.85 -10.11
CA PRO A 323 -31.51 34.02 -10.25
C PRO A 323 -30.86 35.10 -9.33
N GLY A 324 -29.53 35.18 -9.34
CA GLY A 324 -28.81 36.27 -8.66
C GLY A 324 -27.30 36.29 -8.88
N ASN A 325 -26.89 36.84 -10.02
CA ASN A 325 -25.56 37.35 -10.36
C ASN A 325 -24.81 38.04 -9.19
N ASN A 326 -23.49 37.86 -9.09
CA ASN A 326 -22.57 39.00 -9.23
C ASN A 326 -21.11 38.60 -9.48
N LYS A 327 -20.52 39.34 -10.42
CA LYS A 327 -19.12 39.37 -10.85
C LYS A 327 -18.31 40.38 -10.03
N GLY A 328 -16.99 40.18 -9.99
CA GLY A 328 -15.96 41.20 -9.67
C GLY A 328 -14.64 40.49 -9.35
N ALA A 329 -13.75 40.22 -10.31
CA ALA A 329 -12.77 41.11 -10.95
C ALA A 329 -11.60 41.58 -10.03
N THR A 330 -10.47 40.86 -10.17
CA THR A 330 -9.10 41.35 -10.50
C THR A 330 -8.38 42.40 -9.61
N GLN A 331 -7.37 41.92 -8.84
CA GLN A 331 -5.91 42.31 -8.77
C GLN A 331 -5.45 43.79 -8.78
N PRO A 332 -4.15 44.13 -8.51
CA PRO A 332 -3.05 43.39 -7.85
C PRO A 332 -2.16 44.23 -6.87
N ALA A 333 -1.20 43.52 -6.27
CA ALA A 333 0.20 43.89 -5.95
C ALA A 333 0.53 45.18 -5.20
N ASP A 334 1.25 45.02 -4.08
CA ASP A 334 2.33 45.94 -3.75
C ASP A 334 3.58 45.18 -3.27
N GLU A 335 4.68 45.71 -3.78
CA GLU A 335 6.07 45.29 -3.78
C GLU A 335 6.76 45.75 -2.49
N ASN A 336 7.58 44.90 -1.86
CA ASN A 336 8.66 45.38 -1.00
C ASN A 336 9.83 44.38 -0.97
N THR A 337 10.98 44.90 -1.37
CA THR A 337 12.27 44.25 -1.56
C THR A 337 13.14 44.34 -0.27
N VAL A 338 14.34 43.73 -0.33
CA VAL A 338 15.58 43.97 0.48
C VAL A 338 15.84 42.94 1.62
N PRO A 339 17.08 42.42 1.85
CA PRO A 339 18.06 41.72 0.99
C PRO A 339 18.67 40.46 1.73
N PRO A 340 19.74 39.77 1.26
CA PRO A 340 20.19 38.49 1.83
C PRO A 340 21.31 38.61 2.87
N SER A 341 21.37 37.69 3.83
CA SER A 341 22.55 37.47 4.70
C SER A 341 22.73 35.97 4.96
N LYS A 342 23.72 35.37 4.30
CA LYS A 342 25.04 34.92 4.82
C LYS A 342 24.98 33.72 5.77
N GLU A 343 25.42 32.58 5.24
CA GLU A 343 25.95 31.41 5.97
C GLU A 343 27.07 31.79 6.95
N PRO A 344 27.29 30.96 7.97
CA PRO A 344 28.63 30.65 8.41
C PRO A 344 28.96 29.15 8.32
N ARG A 345 30.08 28.91 7.64
CA ARG A 345 30.91 27.70 7.67
C ARG A 345 31.87 27.77 8.87
N ILE A 346 31.92 26.77 9.75
CA ILE A 346 33.09 26.45 10.62
C ILE A 346 33.11 24.91 10.85
N GLN A 347 34.00 24.20 10.15
CA GLN A 347 35.30 23.62 10.55
C GLN A 347 35.25 22.23 11.23
N GLU A 348 35.94 21.32 10.55
CA GLU A 348 36.36 20.00 10.99
C GLU A 348 37.23 20.06 12.25
N THR A 349 37.04 19.10 13.15
CA THR A 349 38.10 18.68 14.08
C THR A 349 38.39 17.18 13.91
N LYS A 350 39.66 16.91 13.62
CA LYS A 350 40.29 15.59 13.56
C LYS A 350 40.41 14.98 14.96
N HIS A 351 40.03 13.71 15.11
CA HIS A 351 40.53 12.72 16.08
C HIS A 351 39.99 11.36 15.60
N GLY A 352 40.72 10.26 15.44
CA GLY A 352 42.11 9.94 15.61
C GLY A 352 42.26 8.49 15.12
N SER A 353 43.14 8.28 14.14
CA SER A 353 43.50 6.97 13.60
C SER A 353 44.28 6.16 14.65
N GLY A 354 43.59 5.31 15.40
CA GLY A 354 44.22 4.52 16.48
C GLY A 354 43.84 3.05 16.57
N PHE A 355 42.81 2.59 15.85
CA PHE A 355 42.27 1.23 16.09
C PHE A 355 42.53 0.21 14.98
N LEU A 356 42.96 0.64 13.79
CA LEU A 356 43.14 -0.25 12.64
C LEU A 356 44.52 -0.95 12.58
N LYS A 357 45.41 -0.72 13.55
CA LYS A 357 46.75 -1.34 13.62
C LYS A 357 46.86 -2.51 14.59
N ILE A 358 45.81 -2.81 15.38
CA ILE A 358 45.84 -3.85 16.41
C ILE A 358 45.31 -5.19 15.86
N TRP A 359 44.43 -5.19 14.86
CA TRP A 359 43.82 -6.42 14.34
C TRP A 359 44.60 -7.11 13.20
N LEU A 360 45.66 -6.47 12.67
CA LEU A 360 46.46 -7.04 11.58
C LEU A 360 47.69 -7.85 12.06
N LYS A 361 47.88 -8.07 13.36
CA LYS A 361 49.01 -8.83 13.92
C LYS A 361 48.64 -10.10 14.69
N ILE A 362 47.36 -10.48 14.78
CA ILE A 362 46.93 -11.69 15.50
C ILE A 362 46.70 -12.89 14.55
N ALA A 363 46.73 -12.67 13.24
CA ALA A 363 46.72 -13.76 12.26
C ALA A 363 48.16 -14.15 11.88
N LEU A 364 48.76 -15.07 12.64
CA LEU A 364 49.74 -16.10 12.22
C LEU A 364 50.68 -16.45 13.40
N LEU A 365 50.47 -17.62 14.00
CA LEU A 365 51.48 -18.67 14.24
C LEU A 365 50.81 -19.83 15.01
N ALA A 366 50.82 -21.01 14.38
CA ALA A 366 50.34 -22.26 14.95
C ALA A 366 51.45 -22.94 15.75
N SER A 367 51.14 -23.43 16.96
CA SER A 367 51.67 -24.69 17.52
C SER A 367 51.40 -24.81 19.03
N SER A 368 50.60 -25.81 19.40
CA SER A 368 50.73 -26.64 20.61
C SER A 368 50.96 -25.97 21.98
N GLY A 369 50.26 -24.87 22.30
CA GLY A 369 50.28 -24.31 23.66
C GLY A 369 49.10 -23.39 24.04
N LEU A 370 48.13 -23.19 23.15
CA LEU A 370 47.16 -22.08 23.22
C LEU A 370 45.75 -22.46 23.67
N ILE A 371 45.54 -23.68 24.16
CA ILE A 371 44.25 -24.08 24.72
C ILE A 371 44.11 -23.59 26.17
N LEU A 372 45.19 -23.66 26.96
CA LEU A 372 45.14 -23.25 28.38
C LEU A 372 44.97 -21.73 28.55
N VAL A 373 45.61 -20.92 27.70
CA VAL A 373 45.48 -19.45 27.74
C VAL A 373 44.08 -19.01 27.28
N TYR A 374 43.49 -19.67 26.28
CA TYR A 374 42.11 -19.40 25.86
C TYR A 374 41.11 -19.81 26.93
N THR A 375 41.31 -20.94 27.63
CA THR A 375 40.41 -21.34 28.72
C THR A 375 40.53 -20.42 29.93
N THR A 376 41.73 -19.93 30.28
CA THR A 376 41.88 -18.99 31.40
C THR A 376 41.35 -17.60 31.06
N LEU A 377 41.55 -17.12 29.83
CA LEU A 377 40.97 -15.84 29.38
C LEU A 377 39.44 -15.93 29.22
N TRP A 378 38.91 -17.08 28.78
CA TRP A 378 37.48 -17.35 28.75
C TRP A 378 36.87 -17.47 30.16
N GLN A 379 37.58 -18.07 31.12
CA GLN A 379 37.15 -18.12 32.52
C GLN A 379 37.18 -16.75 33.19
N ILE A 380 38.20 -15.93 32.95
CA ILE A 380 38.26 -14.55 33.47
C ILE A 380 37.15 -13.70 32.84
N PHE A 381 36.90 -13.86 31.53
CA PHE A 381 35.80 -13.19 30.84
C PHE A 381 34.43 -13.64 31.37
N GLN A 382 34.22 -14.94 31.60
CA GLN A 382 33.00 -15.43 32.25
C GLN A 382 32.83 -14.93 33.69
N GLN A 383 33.92 -14.80 34.44
CA GLN A 383 33.89 -14.33 35.83
C GLN A 383 33.57 -12.83 35.90
N GLN A 384 34.11 -12.02 35.00
CA GLN A 384 33.74 -10.59 34.85
C GLN A 384 32.32 -10.42 34.28
N TRP A 385 31.90 -11.26 33.33
CA TRP A 385 30.56 -11.18 32.75
C TRP A 385 29.47 -11.56 33.77
N ASN A 386 29.70 -12.59 34.59
CA ASN A 386 28.76 -12.98 35.64
C ASN A 386 28.62 -11.93 36.76
N GLN A 387 29.65 -11.10 37.01
CA GLN A 387 29.53 -9.95 37.92
C GLN A 387 28.73 -8.78 37.33
N ILE A 388 28.60 -8.70 35.99
CA ILE A 388 27.82 -7.66 35.30
C ILE A 388 26.35 -8.11 35.12
N THR A 389 26.09 -9.41 34.98
CA THR A 389 24.74 -9.92 34.65
C THR A 389 23.91 -10.41 35.83
N ASN A 390 24.49 -10.56 37.02
CA ASN A 390 23.77 -10.92 38.24
C ASN A 390 24.28 -10.10 39.43
N PRO A 391 23.64 -8.97 39.79
CA PRO A 391 23.81 -8.47 41.14
C PRO A 391 23.09 -9.43 42.10
N GLU A 392 23.78 -9.89 43.14
CA GLU A 392 23.15 -10.52 44.31
C GLU A 392 22.08 -9.58 44.90
N PRO A 393 21.00 -10.12 45.47
CA PRO A 393 19.88 -9.34 45.97
C PRO A 393 20.36 -8.46 47.12
N THR A 394 20.55 -7.17 46.85
CA THR A 394 20.80 -6.20 47.90
C THR A 394 19.47 -5.99 48.64
N GLU A 395 19.39 -6.47 49.88
CA GLU A 395 18.34 -6.14 50.83
C GLU A 395 18.27 -4.62 51.02
N THR A 396 17.49 -3.93 50.20
CA THR A 396 16.96 -2.62 50.57
C THR A 396 15.71 -2.86 51.39
N SER A 397 15.82 -2.58 52.69
CA SER A 397 14.77 -2.66 53.70
C SER A 397 13.41 -2.18 53.18
N TYR A 398 12.42 -3.07 53.25
CA TYR A 398 11.01 -2.74 53.09
C TYR A 398 10.64 -1.68 54.14
N ASN A 399 10.39 -0.44 53.71
CA ASN A 399 9.75 0.57 54.54
C ASN A 399 8.23 0.44 54.35
N PRO A 400 7.47 -0.04 55.36
CA PRO A 400 6.03 -0.22 55.23
C PRO A 400 5.35 1.13 55.45
N ASN A 401 5.37 1.99 54.43
CA ASN A 401 4.40 3.07 54.35
C ASN A 401 4.18 3.49 52.89
N PRO A 402 2.95 3.38 52.37
CA PRO A 402 2.65 3.70 50.99
C PRO A 402 2.64 5.22 50.82
N SER A 403 3.71 5.79 50.29
CA SER A 403 3.62 7.12 49.68
C SER A 403 2.77 6.98 48.43
N LYS A 404 1.49 7.30 48.57
CA LYS A 404 0.47 7.44 47.52
C LYS A 404 1.11 7.69 46.15
N SER A 405 1.15 6.66 45.31
CA SER A 405 1.33 6.88 43.89
C SER A 405 0.15 7.71 43.43
N SER A 406 0.43 8.93 42.99
CA SER A 406 -0.54 9.74 42.29
C SER A 406 -1.11 8.88 41.15
N PRO A 407 -2.43 8.82 40.98
CA PRO A 407 -3.00 8.13 39.84
C PRO A 407 -2.41 8.78 38.60
N ILE A 408 -1.84 7.97 37.71
CA ILE A 408 -1.49 8.42 36.36
C ILE A 408 -2.77 9.05 35.84
N ASN A 409 -2.79 10.38 35.70
CA ASN A 409 -3.85 11.07 35.01
C ASN A 409 -3.66 10.65 33.54
N VAL A 410 -4.27 9.52 33.19
CA VAL A 410 -4.22 8.98 31.83
C VAL A 410 -4.98 9.99 31.00
N ASP A 411 -4.22 10.81 30.30
CA ASP A 411 -4.72 11.70 29.26
C ASP A 411 -5.73 10.90 28.44
N SER A 412 -6.94 11.45 28.25
CA SER A 412 -8.07 10.75 27.64
C SER A 412 -7.71 10.14 26.29
N ARG A 413 -6.70 10.71 25.61
CA ARG A 413 -6.08 10.21 24.38
C ARG A 413 -5.59 8.75 24.47
N TYR A 414 -5.14 8.28 25.63
CA TYR A 414 -4.62 6.91 25.81
C TYR A 414 -5.58 5.97 26.55
N ALA A 415 -6.77 6.43 26.94
CA ALA A 415 -7.71 5.64 27.74
C ALA A 415 -8.12 4.32 27.05
N LYS A 416 -8.29 4.37 25.72
CA LYS A 416 -8.65 3.20 24.91
C LYS A 416 -7.48 2.21 24.81
N LEU A 417 -6.27 2.70 24.53
CA LEU A 417 -5.05 1.89 24.55
C LEU A 417 -4.85 1.21 25.91
N GLU A 418 -5.00 1.97 26.99
CA GLU A 418 -4.90 1.42 28.35
C GLU A 418 -5.93 0.31 28.60
N THR A 419 -7.18 0.50 28.17
CA THR A 419 -8.25 -0.48 28.35
C THR A 419 -7.93 -1.79 27.61
N LEU A 420 -7.43 -1.70 26.37
CA LEU A 420 -7.04 -2.85 25.57
C LEU A 420 -5.84 -3.61 26.16
N LEU A 421 -4.85 -2.86 26.66
CA LEU A 421 -3.69 -3.42 27.33
C LEU A 421 -4.04 -4.09 28.66
N LYS A 422 -4.92 -3.49 29.47
CA LYS A 422 -5.48 -4.10 30.70
C LYS A 422 -6.17 -5.43 30.41
N ALA A 423 -6.90 -5.50 29.30
CA ALA A 423 -7.58 -6.72 28.85
C ALA A 423 -6.63 -7.76 28.22
N GLN A 424 -5.32 -7.48 28.16
CA GLN A 424 -4.31 -8.30 27.47
C GLN A 424 -4.63 -8.58 26.00
N ASN A 425 -5.46 -7.73 25.37
CA ASN A 425 -5.73 -7.81 23.95
C ASN A 425 -4.63 -7.07 23.18
N PHE A 426 -3.43 -7.66 23.16
CA PHE A 426 -2.23 -7.04 22.62
C PHE A 426 -2.35 -6.73 21.12
N ARG A 427 -3.14 -7.51 20.36
CA ARG A 427 -3.39 -7.25 18.93
C ARG A 427 -4.17 -5.96 18.72
N ALA A 428 -5.24 -5.76 19.48
CA ALA A 428 -6.02 -4.53 19.39
C ALA A 428 -5.26 -3.33 19.97
N ALA A 429 -4.48 -3.54 21.04
CA ALA A 429 -3.63 -2.52 21.62
C ALA A 429 -2.53 -2.04 20.66
N ASP A 430 -1.96 -2.93 19.86
CA ASP A 430 -0.96 -2.58 18.85
C ASP A 430 -1.55 -1.68 17.74
N LEU A 431 -2.73 -2.05 17.22
CA LEU A 431 -3.47 -1.23 16.25
C LEU A 431 -3.88 0.13 16.82
N GLU A 432 -4.29 0.18 18.09
CA GLU A 432 -4.62 1.44 18.75
C GLU A 432 -3.37 2.31 18.97
N THR A 433 -2.22 1.68 19.24
CA THR A 433 -0.93 2.39 19.38
C THR A 433 -0.58 3.11 18.09
N ASP A 434 -0.71 2.45 16.94
CA ASP A 434 -0.45 3.05 15.62
C ASP A 434 -1.37 4.26 15.34
N LYS A 435 -2.68 4.11 15.60
CA LYS A 435 -3.65 5.22 15.48
C LYS A 435 -3.28 6.42 16.34
N VAL A 436 -2.93 6.18 17.61
CA VAL A 436 -2.54 7.25 18.53
C VAL A 436 -1.25 7.92 18.07
N MET A 437 -0.27 7.17 17.55
CA MET A 437 0.96 7.75 17.01
C MET A 437 0.71 8.61 15.77
N LEU A 438 -0.14 8.17 14.84
CA LEU A 438 -0.53 8.95 13.67
C LEU A 438 -1.30 10.22 14.04
N ALA A 439 -2.21 10.13 15.02
CA ALA A 439 -2.94 11.28 15.54
C ALA A 439 -2.00 12.32 16.19
N VAL A 440 -1.01 11.87 16.98
CA VAL A 440 -0.01 12.77 17.59
C VAL A 440 0.84 13.46 16.54
N ALA A 441 1.13 12.79 15.42
CA ALA A 441 1.89 13.36 14.31
C ALA A 441 1.04 14.17 13.31
N ASN A 442 -0.28 14.24 13.48
CA ASN A 442 -1.24 14.81 12.53
C ASN A 442 -1.17 14.17 11.13
N ARG A 443 -1.05 12.84 11.06
CA ARG A 443 -0.93 12.07 9.80
C ARG A 443 -1.89 10.90 9.69
N GLU A 444 -3.07 11.04 10.30
CA GLU A 444 -4.12 10.04 10.27
C GLU A 444 -4.60 9.75 8.84
N SER A 445 -4.63 10.76 7.98
CA SER A 445 -5.00 10.64 6.56
C SER A 445 -4.00 9.83 5.73
N GLU A 446 -2.71 9.93 6.06
CA GLU A 446 -1.65 9.28 5.29
C GLU A 446 -1.40 7.84 5.74
N GLY A 447 -1.61 7.53 7.02
CA GLY A 447 -1.44 6.18 7.55
C GLY A 447 0.01 5.76 7.82
N TRP A 448 0.98 6.64 7.59
CA TRP A 448 2.41 6.40 7.85
C TRP A 448 3.11 7.69 8.31
N LEU A 449 4.17 7.58 9.13
CA LEU A 449 5.01 8.72 9.55
C LEU A 449 6.11 9.03 8.52
N ARG A 450 6.79 10.17 8.56
CA ARG A 450 8.03 10.43 7.79
C ARG A 450 9.19 10.30 8.76
N ILE A 451 10.42 10.24 8.23
CA ILE A 451 11.63 10.33 9.07
C ILE A 451 11.58 11.60 9.93
N GLU A 452 11.19 12.73 9.33
CA GLU A 452 11.06 14.00 10.04
C GLU A 452 9.98 13.99 11.14
N ASP A 453 8.86 13.30 10.92
CA ASP A 453 7.77 13.17 11.90
C ASP A 453 8.22 12.31 13.08
N ALA A 454 8.97 11.24 12.81
CA ALA A 454 9.55 10.37 13.83
C ALA A 454 10.64 11.09 14.64
N GLU A 455 11.46 11.92 14.01
CA GLU A 455 12.49 12.73 14.68
C GLU A 455 11.90 13.84 15.56
N LYS A 456 10.76 14.42 15.15
CA LYS A 456 10.05 15.48 15.89
C LYS A 456 8.98 14.96 16.84
N PHE A 457 8.85 13.63 16.98
CA PHE A 457 7.79 13.02 17.77
C PHE A 457 7.88 13.43 19.26
N PRO A 458 6.79 13.90 19.90
CA PRO A 458 6.84 14.38 21.27
C PRO A 458 7.28 13.29 22.28
N CYS A 459 8.35 13.55 23.03
CA CYS A 459 8.89 12.60 24.01
C CYS A 459 7.88 12.19 25.08
N LYS A 460 7.02 13.12 25.53
CA LYS A 460 6.05 12.86 26.60
C LYS A 460 5.04 11.81 26.11
N GLU A 461 4.60 11.92 24.88
CA GLU A 461 3.60 11.07 24.25
C GLU A 461 4.19 9.67 24.02
N LEU A 462 5.42 9.61 23.51
CA LEU A 462 6.16 8.35 23.34
C LEU A 462 6.38 7.63 24.67
N ARG A 463 6.76 8.36 25.74
CA ARG A 463 6.89 7.81 27.10
C ARG A 463 5.57 7.30 27.65
N SER A 464 4.47 7.98 27.35
CA SER A 464 3.15 7.62 27.86
C SER A 464 2.68 6.30 27.24
N ILE A 465 2.89 6.13 25.93
CA ILE A 465 2.64 4.88 25.20
C ILE A 465 3.54 3.76 25.75
N ASP A 466 4.85 4.01 25.88
CA ASP A 466 5.80 3.00 26.35
C ASP A 466 5.50 2.53 27.78
N GLN A 467 5.18 3.45 28.70
CA GLN A 467 4.83 3.12 30.09
C GLN A 467 3.59 2.24 30.17
N LEU A 468 2.58 2.46 29.32
CA LEU A 468 1.40 1.61 29.25
C LEU A 468 1.77 0.20 28.78
N TRP A 469 2.56 0.09 27.71
CA TRP A 469 3.04 -1.20 27.21
C TRP A 469 3.87 -1.95 28.25
N LEU A 470 4.84 -1.30 28.88
CA LEU A 470 5.65 -1.90 29.95
C LEU A 470 4.77 -2.38 31.11
N LYS A 471 3.85 -1.55 31.59
CA LYS A 471 3.00 -1.85 32.75
C LYS A 471 2.15 -3.11 32.53
N TYR A 472 1.45 -3.19 31.40
CA TYR A 472 0.50 -4.28 31.16
C TYR A 472 1.12 -5.50 30.47
N SER A 473 2.35 -5.39 29.96
CA SER A 473 3.15 -6.52 29.46
C SER A 473 4.12 -7.10 30.48
N ARG A 474 4.14 -6.59 31.73
CA ARG A 474 5.11 -6.94 32.79
C ARG A 474 6.56 -6.68 32.36
N GLY A 475 6.79 -5.57 31.67
CA GLY A 475 8.10 -5.13 31.17
C GLY A 475 8.59 -5.88 29.94
N LYS A 476 7.75 -6.68 29.28
CA LYS A 476 8.16 -7.52 28.14
C LYS A 476 8.11 -6.79 26.80
N PHE A 477 7.13 -5.92 26.63
CA PHE A 477 6.82 -5.18 25.42
C PHE A 477 6.89 -3.68 25.69
N GLY A 478 7.33 -2.92 24.69
CA GLY A 478 7.59 -1.49 24.81
C GLY A 478 8.61 -1.01 23.77
N ILE A 479 8.49 0.26 23.41
CA ILE A 479 9.40 0.98 22.52
C ILE A 479 10.79 1.07 23.17
N SER A 480 10.87 1.28 24.49
CA SER A 480 12.14 1.29 25.23
C SER A 480 12.84 -0.08 25.19
N VAL A 481 12.08 -1.17 25.30
CA VAL A 481 12.61 -2.55 25.20
C VAL A 481 13.17 -2.80 23.79
N GLN A 482 12.44 -2.40 22.75
CA GLN A 482 12.90 -2.50 21.37
C GLN A 482 14.16 -1.69 21.12
N GLN A 483 14.23 -0.47 21.66
CA GLN A 483 15.38 0.40 21.55
C GLN A 483 16.62 -0.21 22.22
N GLN A 484 16.48 -0.76 23.43
CA GLN A 484 17.58 -1.44 24.12
C GLN A 484 18.10 -2.64 23.33
N ILE A 485 17.19 -3.42 22.74
CA ILE A 485 17.56 -4.56 21.88
C ILE A 485 18.31 -4.06 20.64
N TYR A 486 17.82 -3.03 19.97
CA TYR A 486 18.45 -2.46 18.78
C TYR A 486 19.87 -1.94 19.08
N GLN A 487 20.05 -1.21 20.18
CA GLN A 487 21.36 -0.73 20.64
C GLN A 487 22.31 -1.88 21.00
N SER A 488 21.80 -2.94 21.65
CA SER A 488 22.60 -4.11 22.01
C SER A 488 23.14 -4.88 20.80
N LEU A 489 22.48 -4.75 19.64
CA LEU A 489 22.88 -5.35 18.37
C LEU A 489 23.81 -4.45 17.54
N GLY A 490 24.24 -3.30 18.08
CA GLY A 490 25.10 -2.35 17.38
C GLY A 490 24.36 -1.40 16.44
N GLY A 491 23.05 -1.23 16.62
CA GLY A 491 22.24 -0.27 15.85
C GLY A 491 22.69 1.17 16.06
N THR A 492 22.73 1.94 14.96
CA THR A 492 23.10 3.36 14.95
C THR A 492 22.02 4.17 14.23
N LYS A 493 22.26 5.48 14.01
CA LYS A 493 21.39 6.30 13.17
C LYS A 493 21.39 5.86 11.70
N GLU A 494 22.46 5.22 11.26
CA GLU A 494 22.60 4.78 9.88
C GLU A 494 21.96 3.40 9.70
N TYR A 495 21.28 3.24 8.56
CA TYR A 495 20.67 1.97 8.18
C TYR A 495 21.74 0.88 8.03
N ASN A 496 21.55 -0.24 8.74
CA ASN A 496 22.37 -1.42 8.62
C ASN A 496 21.49 -2.67 8.49
N GLN A 497 21.56 -3.32 7.33
CA GLN A 497 20.72 -4.46 6.99
C GLN A 497 20.97 -5.70 7.89
N ASP A 498 22.19 -5.89 8.38
CA ASP A 498 22.53 -7.02 9.24
C ASP A 498 21.99 -6.84 10.66
N VAL A 499 22.13 -5.63 11.23
CA VAL A 499 21.54 -5.28 12.54
C VAL A 499 20.02 -5.47 12.51
N LEU A 500 19.41 -5.05 11.40
CA LEU A 500 17.98 -5.11 11.18
C LEU A 500 17.46 -6.56 11.10
N ARG A 501 18.21 -7.41 10.39
CA ARG A 501 17.96 -8.86 10.35
C ARG A 501 18.07 -9.48 11.74
N SER A 502 19.12 -9.14 12.49
CA SER A 502 19.32 -9.61 13.86
C SER A 502 18.20 -9.13 14.79
N MET A 503 17.71 -7.91 14.62
CA MET A 503 16.59 -7.39 15.38
C MET A 503 15.34 -8.19 15.10
N GLY A 504 14.97 -8.37 13.83
CA GLY A 504 13.82 -9.16 13.42
C GLY A 504 13.83 -10.59 13.98
N GLU A 505 14.98 -11.24 14.00
CA GLU A 505 15.13 -12.57 14.61
C GLU A 505 15.02 -12.54 16.14
N ARG A 506 15.51 -11.47 16.78
CA ARG A 506 15.53 -11.31 18.24
C ARG A 506 14.14 -11.02 18.81
N VAL A 507 13.40 -10.12 18.17
CA VAL A 507 12.03 -9.75 18.59
C VAL A 507 10.97 -10.70 18.04
N GLY A 508 11.34 -11.61 17.14
CA GLY A 508 10.44 -12.65 16.62
C GLY A 508 9.56 -12.21 15.44
N TRP A 509 10.03 -11.24 14.67
CA TRP A 509 9.38 -10.79 13.43
C TRP A 509 9.93 -11.49 12.18
N LYS A 510 11.08 -12.16 12.31
CA LYS A 510 11.71 -12.97 11.27
C LYS A 510 12.02 -14.37 11.80
N ARG A 511 11.83 -15.40 10.97
CA ARG A 511 12.31 -16.75 11.30
C ARG A 511 13.84 -16.78 11.31
N ARG A 512 14.43 -17.53 12.25
CA ARG A 512 15.90 -17.67 12.36
C ARG A 512 16.50 -18.30 11.11
N GLY A 513 17.67 -17.82 10.68
CA GLY A 513 18.46 -18.39 9.60
C GLY A 513 18.52 -17.52 8.34
N ALA A 514 19.52 -17.77 7.49
CA ALA A 514 19.82 -16.97 6.30
C ALA A 514 18.66 -16.90 5.28
N THR A 515 17.82 -17.93 5.22
CA THR A 515 16.63 -18.04 4.36
C THR A 515 15.32 -17.80 5.12
N GLY A 516 15.39 -17.41 6.39
CA GLY A 516 14.21 -17.22 7.22
C GLY A 516 13.39 -16.02 6.76
N ASN A 517 12.15 -16.25 6.35
CA ASN A 517 11.25 -15.19 5.91
C ASN A 517 10.83 -14.29 7.08
N TRP A 518 10.62 -13.02 6.77
CA TRP A 518 9.88 -12.09 7.60
C TRP A 518 8.44 -12.58 7.74
N LEU A 519 7.90 -12.56 8.96
CA LEU A 519 6.53 -12.98 9.23
C LEU A 519 5.54 -11.95 8.67
N TYR A 520 4.26 -12.29 8.58
CA TYR A 520 3.22 -11.29 8.37
C TYR A 520 2.68 -10.84 9.72
N TYR A 521 2.05 -9.65 9.79
CA TYR A 521 1.42 -9.16 11.02
C TYR A 521 0.39 -10.16 11.57
N SER A 522 -0.30 -10.90 10.69
CA SER A 522 -1.22 -11.98 11.06
C SER A 522 -0.54 -13.17 11.77
N ASP A 523 0.73 -13.40 11.46
CA ASP A 523 1.52 -14.53 11.98
C ASP A 523 2.32 -14.14 13.23
N LEU A 524 2.22 -12.88 13.66
CA LEU A 524 2.84 -12.40 14.89
C LEU A 524 2.14 -12.99 16.11
N ASN A 525 2.93 -13.19 17.16
CA ASN A 525 2.46 -13.75 18.41
C ASN A 525 1.97 -12.62 19.32
N PHE A 526 0.65 -12.40 19.38
CA PHE A 526 0.04 -11.40 20.27
C PHE A 526 -0.24 -11.91 21.68
N SER A 527 0.49 -12.92 22.14
CA SER A 527 0.38 -13.44 23.50
C SER A 527 1.59 -13.07 24.35
N GLN A 528 1.47 -13.22 25.67
CA GLN A 528 2.58 -13.00 26.59
C GLN A 528 3.75 -13.99 26.38
N THR A 529 3.62 -15.00 25.54
CA THR A 529 4.69 -15.96 25.22
C THR A 529 5.66 -15.43 24.17
N ALA A 530 5.31 -14.35 23.43
CA ALA A 530 6.16 -13.78 22.39
C ALA A 530 7.49 -13.23 22.92
N PRO A 531 8.57 -13.15 22.12
CA PRO A 531 9.87 -12.66 22.58
C PRO A 531 9.83 -11.21 23.12
N SER A 532 10.78 -10.83 23.97
CA SER A 532 10.87 -9.45 24.46
C SER A 532 11.06 -8.47 23.31
N GLY A 533 10.36 -7.34 23.35
CA GLY A 533 10.34 -6.34 22.28
C GLY A 533 9.52 -6.72 21.04
N HIS A 534 8.76 -7.82 21.07
CA HIS A 534 7.88 -8.22 19.95
C HIS A 534 6.81 -7.18 19.62
N LEU A 535 6.35 -6.42 20.63
CA LEU A 535 5.34 -5.39 20.51
C LEU A 535 5.81 -4.11 21.25
N PRO A 536 5.31 -2.92 20.86
CA PRO A 536 4.42 -2.69 19.72
C PRO A 536 5.14 -2.84 18.37
N CYS A 537 4.49 -3.42 17.37
CA CYS A 537 4.99 -3.51 15.99
C CYS A 537 4.61 -2.27 15.14
N ALA A 538 4.06 -1.23 15.80
CA ALA A 538 3.58 0.01 15.19
C ALA A 538 4.72 0.79 14.49
N LEU A 539 4.84 0.53 13.19
CA LEU A 539 4.98 1.46 12.05
C LEU A 539 4.95 0.63 10.74
N CYS A 540 3.98 -0.29 10.68
CA CYS A 540 3.75 -1.22 9.58
C CYS A 540 2.29 -1.21 9.09
N VAL A 541 1.58 -0.09 9.20
CA VAL A 541 0.25 0.08 8.59
C VAL A 541 0.39 0.90 7.31
N GLY A 542 1.21 0.38 6.40
CA GLY A 542 1.49 0.95 5.09
C GLY A 542 1.95 -0.12 4.11
N GLY A 543 1.14 -1.17 3.95
CA GLY A 543 1.15 -2.04 2.76
C GLY A 543 2.43 -2.83 2.46
N CYS A 544 3.29 -3.03 3.44
CA CYS A 544 4.61 -3.60 3.19
C CYS A 544 4.86 -4.64 4.29
N GLY A 545 4.88 -5.92 3.90
CA GLY A 545 5.18 -7.01 4.82
C GLY A 545 6.44 -6.72 5.62
N ILE A 546 6.70 -7.48 6.69
CA ILE A 546 7.81 -7.21 7.63
C ILE A 546 9.20 -7.18 6.91
N GLY A 547 9.28 -7.54 5.62
CA GLY A 547 10.39 -7.26 4.71
C GLY A 547 10.58 -5.82 4.19
N CYS A 548 9.80 -4.82 4.61
CA CYS A 548 10.04 -3.40 4.29
C CYS A 548 10.87 -2.65 5.34
N MET A 549 11.65 -3.44 6.08
CA MET A 549 12.85 -3.05 6.77
C MET A 549 13.96 -2.68 5.75
N GLY A 550 13.72 -1.63 4.97
CA GLY A 550 14.55 -1.33 3.81
C GLY A 550 14.60 0.14 3.41
N TYR A 551 14.22 1.10 4.26
CA TYR A 551 14.52 2.52 4.05
C TYR A 551 14.58 3.31 5.36
N GLY A 552 15.48 2.96 6.31
CA GLY A 552 15.84 3.90 7.40
C GLY A 552 14.85 4.06 8.56
N TRP A 553 14.12 3.01 8.92
CA TRP A 553 13.15 3.04 10.02
C TRP A 553 13.54 2.09 11.14
N TYR A 554 14.51 2.52 11.94
CA TYR A 554 14.47 2.36 13.39
C TYR A 554 15.04 3.65 13.96
N PHE A 555 14.15 4.44 14.55
CA PHE A 555 14.40 5.63 15.37
C PHE A 555 15.86 6.10 15.49
N PRO A 556 16.21 7.21 14.82
CA PRO A 556 17.39 7.95 15.24
C PRO A 556 17.13 9.44 15.50
N PRO A 557 16.98 9.87 16.77
CA PRO A 557 17.13 9.08 17.97
C PRO A 557 16.05 9.33 19.04
N VAL A 558 15.54 8.23 19.60
CA VAL A 558 15.09 8.17 21.01
C VAL A 558 16.33 8.27 21.96
N GLN A 559 17.39 8.99 21.57
CA GLN A 559 18.46 9.42 22.48
C GLN A 559 18.13 10.77 23.12
N THR A 560 17.27 11.59 22.50
CA THR A 560 16.80 12.85 23.12
C THR A 560 15.73 12.58 24.17
N CYS A 561 14.85 11.62 23.91
CA CYS A 561 13.89 11.12 24.87
C CYS A 561 14.48 9.88 25.57
N ARG A 562 15.05 9.99 26.78
CA ARG A 562 15.21 8.79 27.63
C ARG A 562 13.80 8.25 27.91
N VAL A 563 13.38 7.19 27.23
CA VAL A 563 12.12 6.47 27.50
C VAL A 563 12.42 5.31 28.43
#